data_AF-A0A1S9T8J6-F1
#
_entry.id   AF-A0A1S9T8J6-F1
#
_cell.length_a   1.000
_cell.length_b   1.000
_cell.length_c   1.000
_cell.angle_alpha   90.00
_cell.angle_beta   90.00
_cell.angle_gamma   90.00
#
_symmetry.space_group_name_H-M   'P 1'
#
loop_
_entity.id
_entity.type
_entity.pdbx_description
1 polymer ?
#
loop_
_entity_poly.entity_id
_entity_poly.type
_entity_poly.pdbx_seq_one_letter_code
_entity_poly.pdbx_strand_id
1 'polypeptide(L)' 'MEKKELTILKKQLAETFKSIIVISLACLATIMLGNSFNKIGGIPGWSTILVNYMFPWICTLIIISLFIRVVKIKRNMRDV' A
#
# COMPACT_ATOMS: atom_id res chain seq x y z
N MET A 1 13.55 12.63 25.31
CA MET A 1 14.39 11.70 24.52
C MET A 1 15.29 12.48 23.57
N GLU A 2 16.49 11.97 23.29
CA GLU A 2 17.50 12.65 22.48
C GLU A 2 16.98 12.99 21.07
N LYS A 3 17.43 14.11 20.49
CA LYS A 3 17.14 14.51 19.09
C LYS A 3 17.34 13.37 18.08
N LYS A 4 18.21 12.40 18.39
CA LYS A 4 18.45 11.19 17.59
C LYS A 4 17.21 10.30 17.44
N GLU A 5 16.48 9.99 18.52
CA GLU A 5 15.34 9.07 18.46
C GLU A 5 14.16 9.66 17.67
N LEU A 6 13.90 10.96 17.85
CA LEU A 6 12.90 11.68 17.05
C LEU A 6 13.27 11.69 15.55
N THR A 7 14.57 11.81 15.24
CA THR A 7 15.06 11.79 13.85
C THR A 7 14.89 10.41 13.22
N ILE A 8 15.15 9.33 13.96
CA ILE A 8 14.95 7.95 13.52
C ILE A 8 13.47 7.69 13.23
N LEU A 9 12.56 8.09 14.13
CA LEU A 9 11.11 7.95 13.93
C LEU A 9 10.64 8.70 12.69
N LYS A 10 11.16 9.92 12.44
CA LYS A 10 10.82 10.69 11.23
C LYS A 10 11.28 9.98 9.95
N LYS A 11 12.45 9.35 9.96
CA LYS A 11 12.95 8.57 8.83
C LYS A 11 12.09 7.33 8.57
N GLN A 12 11.73 6.59 9.62
CA GLN A 12 10.83 5.44 9.51
C GLN A 12 9.44 5.83 8.97
N LEU A 13 8.91 6.98 9.39
CA LEU A 13 7.66 7.51 8.88
C LEU A 13 7.75 7.81 7.38
N ALA A 14 8.82 8.48 6.94
CA ALA A 14 9.05 8.83 5.55
C ALA A 14 9.21 7.57 4.65
N GLU A 15 9.94 6.57 5.11
CA GLU A 15 10.06 5.28 4.42
C GLU A 15 8.71 4.58 4.30
N THR A 16 7.92 4.57 5.37
CA THR A 16 6.57 3.97 5.36
C THR A 16 5.65 4.69 4.36
N PHE A 17 5.69 6.02 4.29
CA PHE A 17 4.95 6.79 3.29
C PHE A 17 5.40 6.47 1.86
N LYS A 18 6.72 6.35 1.63
CA LYS A 18 7.25 5.95 0.32
C LYS A 18 6.73 4.56 -0.09
N SER A 19 6.68 3.60 0.82
CA SER A 19 6.10 2.28 0.57
C SER A 19 4.61 2.37 0.21
N ILE A 20 3.83 3.18 0.93
CA ILE A 20 2.40 3.40 0.62
C ILE A 20 2.21 3.92 -0.81
N ILE A 21 3.01 4.92 -1.21
CA ILE A 21 2.94 5.51 -2.55
C ILE A 21 3.26 4.45 -3.63
N VAL A 22 4.34 3.68 -3.44
CA VAL A 22 4.75 2.64 -4.41
C VAL A 22 3.68 1.56 -4.55
N ILE A 23 3.10 1.10 -3.44
CA ILE A 23 2.05 0.08 -3.46
C ILE A 23 0.77 0.62 -4.09
N SER A 24 0.41 1.87 -3.79
CA SER A 24 -0.75 2.52 -4.41
C SER A 24 -0.59 2.63 -5.92
N LEU A 25 0.62 3.00 -6.39
CA LEU A 25 0.94 3.06 -7.80
C LEU A 25 0.88 1.68 -8.47
N ALA A 26 1.42 0.65 -7.81
CA ALA A 26 1.34 -0.73 -8.29
C ALA A 26 -0.12 -1.20 -8.40
N CYS A 27 -0.96 -0.92 -7.40
CA CYS A 27 -2.38 -1.28 -7.46
C CYS A 27 -3.12 -0.56 -8.60
N LEU A 28 -2.84 0.73 -8.82
CA LEU A 28 -3.40 1.47 -9.97
C LEU A 28 -2.97 0.87 -11.31
N ALA A 29 -1.69 0.53 -11.46
CA ALA A 29 -1.17 -0.10 -12.67
C ALA A 29 -1.84 -1.46 -12.93
N THR A 30 -2.01 -2.29 -11.89
CA THR A 30 -2.69 -3.58 -12.02
C THR A 30 -4.16 -3.42 -12.41
N ILE A 31 -4.87 -2.43 -11.86
CA ILE A 31 -6.26 -2.15 -12.25
C ILE A 31 -6.34 -1.70 -13.71
N MET A 32 -5.44 -0.80 -14.15
CA MET A 32 -5.39 -0.35 -15.54
C MET A 32 -5.08 -1.50 -16.51
N LEU A 33 -4.11 -2.35 -16.19
CA LEU A 33 -3.79 -3.55 -16.96
C LEU A 33 -4.99 -4.51 -17.01
N GLY A 34 -5.61 -4.79 -15.87
CA GLY A 34 -6.80 -5.64 -15.77
C GLY A 34 -7.94 -5.15 -16.65
N ASN A 35 -8.24 -3.84 -16.62
CA ASN A 35 -9.26 -3.23 -17.46
C ASN A 35 -8.90 -3.28 -18.95
N SER A 36 -7.63 -3.02 -19.29
CA SER A 36 -7.15 -3.08 -20.68
C SER A 36 -7.29 -4.49 -21.25
N PHE A 37 -6.82 -5.50 -20.51
CA PHE A 37 -6.92 -6.90 -20.93
C PHE A 37 -8.39 -7.38 -21.04
N ASN A 38 -9.28 -6.96 -20.13
CA ASN A 38 -10.72 -7.29 -20.21
C ASN A 38 -11.34 -6.71 -21.49
N LYS A 39 -10.91 -5.50 -21.90
CA LYS A 39 -11.40 -4.84 -23.11
C LYS A 39 -10.91 -5.50 -24.41
N ILE A 40 -9.74 -6.16 -24.37
CA ILE A 40 -9.14 -6.85 -25.52
C ILE A 40 -9.72 -8.28 -25.68
N GLY A 41 -10.56 -8.75 -24.75
CA GLY A 41 -11.25 -10.04 -24.85
C GLY A 41 -10.35 -11.28 -24.66
N GLY A 42 -9.10 -11.08 -24.26
CA GLY A 42 -8.10 -12.15 -24.12
C GLY A 42 -7.97 -12.75 -22.72
N ILE A 43 -8.74 -12.29 -21.72
CA ILE A 43 -8.64 -12.79 -20.35
C ILE A 43 -9.52 -14.03 -20.15
N PRO A 44 -8.94 -15.17 -19.74
CA PRO A 44 -9.75 -16.32 -19.35
C PRO A 44 -10.51 -16.06 -18.04
N GLY A 45 -11.77 -16.49 -17.95
CA GLY A 45 -12.67 -16.08 -16.85
C GLY A 45 -12.18 -16.34 -15.41
N TRP A 46 -11.24 -17.27 -15.21
CA TRP A 46 -10.62 -17.51 -13.91
C TRP A 46 -9.70 -16.34 -13.46
N SER A 47 -9.02 -15.65 -14.38
CA SER A 47 -8.18 -14.51 -14.02
C SER A 47 -8.99 -13.23 -13.79
N THR A 48 -10.23 -13.14 -14.28
CA THR A 48 -11.19 -12.09 -13.89
C THR A 48 -11.48 -12.12 -12.38
N ILE A 49 -11.60 -13.30 -11.79
CA ILE A 49 -11.83 -13.46 -10.33
C ILE A 49 -10.61 -12.95 -9.55
N LEU A 50 -9.41 -13.33 -9.98
CA LEU A 50 -8.15 -12.91 -9.37
C LEU A 50 -7.97 -11.38 -9.41
N VAL A 51 -8.19 -10.78 -10.58
CA VAL A 51 -7.96 -9.34 -10.79
C VAL A 51 -9.05 -8.47 -10.17
N ASN A 52 -10.32 -8.87 -10.26
CA ASN A 52 -11.43 -8.03 -9.79
C ASN A 52 -11.78 -8.24 -8.32
N TYR A 53 -11.49 -9.43 -7.75
CA TYR A 53 -11.84 -9.74 -6.37
C TYR A 53 -10.60 -9.88 -5.49
N MET A 54 -9.68 -10.81 -5.78
CA MET A 54 -8.56 -11.08 -4.86
C MET A 54 -7.57 -9.92 -4.76
N PHE A 55 -7.19 -9.33 -5.89
CA PHE A 55 -6.15 -8.30 -5.94
C PHE A 55 -6.52 -7.02 -5.17
N PRO A 56 -7.75 -6.47 -5.31
CA PRO A 56 -8.21 -5.35 -4.48
C PRO A 56 -8.12 -5.66 -2.98
N TRP A 57 -8.59 -6.85 -2.56
CA TRP A 57 -8.54 -7.25 -1.14
C TRP A 57 -7.11 -7.29 -0.59
N ILE A 58 -6.17 -7.84 -1.37
CA ILE A 58 -4.75 -7.87 -0.99
C ILE A 58 -4.18 -6.45 -0.86
N CYS A 59 -4.46 -5.59 -1.84
CA CYS A 59 -4.06 -4.18 -1.80
C CYS A 59 -4.63 -3.48 -0.55
N THR A 60 -5.91 -3.69 -0.23
CA THR A 60 -6.56 -3.12 0.95
C THR A 60 -5.88 -3.58 2.24
N LEU A 61 -5.59 -4.87 2.39
CA LEU A 61 -4.93 -5.41 3.59
C LEU A 61 -3.52 -4.82 3.77
N ILE A 62 -2.76 -4.67 2.69
CA ILE A 62 -1.43 -4.07 2.73
C ILE A 62 -1.52 -2.59 3.16
N ILE A 63 -2.46 -1.82 2.60
CA ILE A 63 -2.65 -0.41 2.96
C ILE A 63 -3.06 -0.27 4.44
N ILE A 64 -3.98 -1.10 4.93
CA ILE A 64 -4.39 -1.10 6.36
C ILE A 64 -3.18 -1.37 7.26
N SER A 65 -2.38 -2.38 6.94
CA SER A 65 -1.17 -2.72 7.71
C SER A 65 -0.18 -1.55 7.78
N LEU A 66 0.07 -0.89 6.63
CA LEU A 66 0.93 0.29 6.57
C LEU A 66 0.34 1.47 7.34
N PHE A 67 -0.97 1.67 7.29
CA PHE A 67 -1.66 2.72 8.04
C PHE A 67 -1.51 2.53 9.55
N ILE A 68 -1.69 1.30 10.05
CA ILE A 68 -1.45 0.96 11.47
C ILE A 68 0.00 1.29 11.85
N ARG A 69 0.97 0.99 10.97
CA ARG A 69 2.40 1.29 11.20
C ARG A 69 2.64 2.80 11.29
N VAL A 70 2.04 3.59 10.40
CA VAL A 70 2.08 5.06 10.46
C VAL A 70 1.51 5.59 11.77
N VAL A 71 0.33 5.10 12.20
CA VAL A 71 -0.31 5.50 13.45
C VAL A 71 0.59 5.17 14.66
N LYS A 72 1.18 3.97 14.70
CA LYS A 72 2.12 3.58 15.77
C LYS A 72 3.34 4.50 15.82
N ILE A 73 3.97 4.81 14.68
CA ILE A 73 5.12 5.72 14.63
C ILE A 73 4.71 7.13 15.11
N LYS A 74 3.57 7.65 14.65
CA LYS A 74 3.06 8.96 15.08
C LYS A 74 2.71 9.02 16.56
N ARG A 75 2.22 7.91 17.13
CA ARG A 75 1.94 7.81 18.57
C ARG A 75 3.23 7.80 19.37
N ASN A 76 4.22 7.01 18.97
CA ASN A 76 5.55 7.05 19.61
C ASN A 76 6.17 8.44 19.56
N MET A 77 5.99 9.22 18.48
CA MET A 77 6.47 10.61 18.45
C MET A 77 5.75 11.56 19.42
N ARG A 78 4.51 11.24 19.83
CA ARG A 78 3.70 12.07 20.75
C ARG A 78 3.92 11.72 22.22
N ASP A 79 4.20 10.45 22.50
CA ASP A 79 4.55 9.96 23.84
C ASP A 79 6.03 10.26 24.19
N VAL A 80 6.76 10.95 23.30
CA VAL A 80 8.18 11.39 23.40
C VAL A 80 8.26 12.87 23.73
#